data_AF-A0AAN8G9V0-F1
#
_entry.id   AF-A0AAN8G9V0-F1
#
_cell.length_a   1.000
_cell.length_b   1.000
_cell.length_c   1.000
_cell.angle_alpha   90.00
_cell.angle_beta   90.00
_cell.angle_gamma   90.00
#
_symmetry.space_group_name_H-M   'P 1'
#
loop_
_entity.id
_entity.type
_entity.pdbx_description
1 polymer ?
#
loop_
_entity_poly.entity_id
_entity_poly.type
_entity_poly.pdbx_seq_one_letter_code
_entity_poly.pdbx_strand_id
1 'polypeptide(L)'
;MSVLDFSTDGMGALKIQDDGIRVEGRAQFDKPVTFSHLSTEKDEALVIDSFRGIHMQARNSSGHVSARMSLTADGKTQAICDRFEVFDPDNRLLFFADSQEIGLKLENLRILDDGGTVFEGAIQTALVRPEPDTPLRLESPTRSVSVDAAQDIELMAAAGEVRINTLLDVAISSKQNFQ
;
A
#
# COMPACT_ATOMS: atom_id res chain seq x y z
N MET A 1 -23.07 33.59 28.29
CA MET A 1 -22.15 34.60 27.75
C MET A 1 -20.95 34.68 28.66
N SER A 2 -19.79 34.20 28.22
CA SER A 2 -18.46 34.55 28.77
C SER A 2 -17.63 34.92 27.54
N VAL A 3 -17.47 36.22 27.25
CA VAL A 3 -16.38 37.07 27.77
C VAL A 3 -15.06 36.34 27.63
N LEU A 4 -14.53 36.43 26.41
CA LEU A 4 -13.17 36.16 25.97
C LEU A 4 -12.21 35.63 27.06
N ASP A 5 -11.79 34.38 26.88
CA ASP A 5 -10.88 33.67 27.77
C ASP A 5 -9.42 34.04 27.43
N PHE A 6 -8.97 35.21 27.86
CA PHE A 6 -7.59 35.65 27.71
C PHE A 6 -6.91 35.82 29.08
N SER A 7 -5.71 35.26 29.21
CA SER A 7 -4.82 35.42 30.35
C SER A 7 -3.43 35.88 29.89
N THR A 8 -2.55 36.19 30.84
CA THR A 8 -1.12 36.45 30.56
C THR A 8 -0.43 35.26 29.89
N ASP A 9 -0.99 34.07 30.08
CA ASP A 9 -0.40 32.81 29.65
C ASP A 9 -1.01 32.33 28.32
N GLY A 10 -1.96 33.08 27.72
CA GLY A 10 -2.51 32.78 26.40
C GLY A 10 -4.01 33.07 26.23
N MET A 11 -4.62 32.44 25.22
CA MET A 11 -6.05 32.59 24.89
C MET A 11 -6.74 31.22 24.80
N GLY A 12 -7.69 30.97 25.69
CA GLY A 12 -8.43 29.71 25.76
C GLY A 12 -7.51 28.51 25.92
N ALA A 13 -7.63 27.56 24.98
CA ALA A 13 -6.78 26.38 24.89
C ALA A 13 -5.34 26.68 24.40
N LEU A 14 -5.07 27.85 23.82
CA LEU A 14 -3.73 28.21 23.35
C LEU A 14 -2.95 28.86 24.48
N LYS A 15 -1.89 28.20 24.98
CA LYS A 15 -0.96 28.73 25.97
C LYS A 15 0.35 29.17 25.30
N ILE A 16 0.83 30.35 25.63
CA ILE A 16 2.09 30.91 25.15
C ILE A 16 3.19 30.53 26.15
N GLN A 17 4.24 29.88 25.68
CA GLN A 17 5.40 29.44 26.48
C GLN A 17 6.69 29.93 25.83
N ASP A 18 7.80 29.88 26.56
CA ASP A 18 9.11 30.36 26.08
C ASP A 18 9.61 29.63 24.82
N ASP A 19 9.17 28.39 24.61
CA ASP A 19 9.55 27.50 23.50
C ASP A 19 8.50 27.41 22.38
N GLY A 20 7.33 28.06 22.53
CA GLY A 20 6.31 28.10 21.49
C GLY A 20 4.87 28.25 22.00
N ILE A 21 3.95 27.65 21.25
CA ILE A 21 2.52 27.63 21.59
C ILE A 21 2.14 26.21 21.97
N ARG A 22 1.64 26.03 23.18
CA ARG A 22 1.08 24.77 23.67
C ARG A 22 -0.44 24.80 23.57
N VAL A 23 -1.05 23.74 23.07
CA VAL A 23 -2.51 23.64 23.00
C VAL A 23 -3.01 22.71 24.09
N GLU A 24 -3.69 23.27 25.10
CA GLU A 24 -4.31 22.54 26.20
C GLU A 24 -5.81 22.39 25.95
N GLY A 25 -6.20 21.25 25.37
CA GLY A 25 -7.58 20.96 24.99
C GLY A 25 -7.80 21.03 23.48
N ARG A 26 -8.96 21.55 23.05
CA ARG A 26 -9.33 21.61 21.62
C ARG A 26 -9.04 23.00 21.06
N ALA A 27 -8.31 23.07 19.95
CA ALA A 27 -8.14 24.28 19.15
C ALA A 27 -8.72 24.09 17.76
N GLN A 28 -9.39 25.12 17.26
CA GLN A 28 -9.91 25.20 15.90
C GLN A 28 -9.28 26.40 15.22
N PHE A 29 -8.83 26.22 13.98
CA PHE A 29 -8.22 27.27 13.17
C PHE A 29 -9.07 27.53 11.94
N ASP A 30 -9.51 28.77 11.76
CA ASP A 30 -10.34 29.16 10.60
C ASP A 30 -9.52 29.31 9.31
N LYS A 31 -8.20 29.41 9.43
CA LYS A 31 -7.26 29.58 8.32
C LYS A 31 -6.19 28.49 8.34
N PRO A 32 -5.51 28.21 7.21
CA PRO A 32 -4.41 27.25 7.17
C PRO A 32 -3.33 27.61 8.19
N VAL A 33 -2.86 26.61 8.93
CA VAL A 33 -1.77 26.75 9.91
C VAL A 33 -0.51 26.14 9.32
N THR A 34 0.63 26.78 9.54
CA THR A 34 1.96 26.28 9.13
C THR A 34 2.80 26.11 10.37
N PHE A 35 3.47 24.97 10.49
CA PHE A 35 4.33 24.65 11.62
C PHE A 35 5.74 24.36 11.11
N SER A 36 6.76 24.91 11.78
CA SER A 36 8.15 24.46 11.61
C SER A 36 8.38 23.13 12.34
N HIS A 37 7.68 22.94 13.45
CA HIS A 37 7.67 21.70 14.23
C HIS A 37 6.27 21.53 14.82
N LEU A 38 5.72 20.32 14.71
CA LEU A 38 4.47 19.90 15.33
C LEU A 38 4.73 18.57 16.02
N SER A 39 4.52 18.52 17.32
CA SER A 39 4.75 17.35 18.16
C SER A 39 3.66 17.28 19.23
N THR A 40 3.44 16.07 19.75
CA THR A 40 2.63 15.83 20.94
C THR A 40 3.52 15.69 22.16
N GLU A 41 2.91 15.60 23.34
CA GLU A 41 3.66 15.15 24.52
C GLU A 41 4.18 13.72 24.33
N LYS A 42 5.16 13.36 25.15
CA LYS A 42 5.76 12.04 25.10
C LYS A 42 4.66 10.98 25.33
N ASP A 43 4.61 10.00 24.42
CA ASP A 43 3.67 8.88 24.44
C ASP A 43 2.18 9.27 24.17
N GLU A 44 1.91 10.49 23.69
CA GLU A 44 0.58 10.91 23.25
C GLU A 44 0.42 10.87 21.71
N ALA A 45 -0.78 10.51 21.25
CA ALA A 45 -1.12 10.49 19.82
C ALA A 45 -1.55 11.86 19.31
N LEU A 46 -1.09 12.24 18.11
CA LEU A 46 -1.60 13.41 17.40
C LEU A 46 -2.84 13.03 16.61
N VAL A 47 -3.98 13.65 16.93
CA VAL A 47 -5.23 13.46 16.18
C VAL A 47 -5.52 14.70 15.34
N ILE A 48 -5.62 14.51 14.03
CA ILE A 48 -6.08 15.52 13.07
C ILE A 48 -7.43 15.05 12.52
N ASP A 49 -8.50 15.78 12.85
CA ASP A 49 -9.86 15.46 12.46
C ASP A 49 -10.44 16.57 11.57
N SER A 50 -11.08 16.21 10.46
CA SER A 50 -11.63 17.16 9.48
C SER A 50 -12.81 16.58 8.70
N PHE A 51 -13.90 17.35 8.63
CA PHE A 51 -15.07 17.02 7.81
C PHE A 51 -14.88 17.19 6.30
N ARG A 52 -13.87 17.94 5.86
CA ARG A 52 -13.67 18.31 4.44
C ARG A 52 -12.42 17.67 3.81
N GLY A 53 -11.73 16.80 4.56
CA GLY A 53 -10.44 16.25 4.18
C GLY A 53 -9.26 17.00 4.80
N ILE A 54 -8.07 16.44 4.64
CA ILE A 54 -6.81 16.92 5.23
C ILE A 54 -5.80 17.08 4.09
N HIS A 55 -5.14 18.24 4.02
CA HIS A 55 -4.08 18.51 3.06
C HIS A 55 -2.80 18.92 3.78
N MET A 56 -1.73 18.16 3.57
CA MET A 56 -0.42 18.38 4.17
C MET A 56 0.63 18.63 3.09
N GLN A 57 1.54 19.54 3.39
CA GLN A 57 2.64 19.93 2.51
C GLN A 57 3.94 19.95 3.30
N ALA A 58 4.94 19.21 2.83
CA ALA A 58 6.30 19.34 3.32
C ALA A 58 7.05 20.33 2.43
N ARG A 59 7.86 21.21 3.03
CA ARG A 59 8.71 22.17 2.33
C ARG A 59 10.17 21.93 2.71
N ASN A 60 11.06 22.05 1.75
CA ASN A 60 12.50 22.02 2.01
C ASN A 60 12.99 23.38 2.58
N SER A 61 14.29 23.47 2.91
CA SER A 61 14.91 24.68 3.48
C SER A 61 14.80 25.93 2.60
N SER A 62 14.61 25.77 1.29
CA SER A 62 14.40 26.87 0.34
C SER A 62 12.92 27.28 0.21
N GLY A 63 12.01 26.65 0.96
CA GLY A 63 10.57 26.92 0.93
C GLY A 63 9.80 26.24 -0.20
N HIS A 64 10.48 25.49 -1.07
CA HIS A 64 9.85 24.70 -2.13
C HIS A 64 9.14 23.48 -1.56
N VAL A 65 7.95 23.17 -2.08
CA VAL A 65 7.17 22.01 -1.67
C VAL A 65 7.85 20.74 -2.16
N SER A 66 8.35 19.91 -1.24
CA SER A 66 9.01 18.64 -1.55
C SER A 66 8.03 17.46 -1.60
N ALA A 67 6.94 17.52 -0.84
CA ALA A 67 5.92 16.48 -0.85
C ALA A 67 4.54 17.03 -0.50
N ARG A 68 3.50 16.33 -0.96
CA ARG A 68 2.09 16.64 -0.72
C ARG A 68 1.35 15.35 -0.36
N MET A 69 0.55 15.39 0.69
CA MET A 69 -0.36 14.30 1.05
C MET A 69 -1.77 14.86 1.24
N SER A 70 -2.76 14.24 0.63
CA SER A 70 -4.16 14.65 0.71
C SER A 70 -5.05 13.46 1.05
N LEU A 71 -5.81 13.59 2.14
CA LEU A 71 -6.94 12.73 2.46
C LEU A 71 -8.21 13.46 2.04
N THR A 72 -8.93 12.95 1.05
CA THR A 72 -10.11 13.60 0.49
C THR A 72 -11.37 13.12 1.22
N ALA A 73 -12.43 13.95 1.17
CA ALA A 73 -13.70 13.65 1.85
C ALA A 73 -14.41 12.38 1.32
N ASP A 74 -14.07 11.90 0.13
CA ASP A 74 -14.56 10.64 -0.44
C ASP A 74 -13.71 9.42 -0.03
N GLY A 75 -12.82 9.57 0.95
CA GLY A 75 -12.03 8.49 1.53
C GLY A 75 -10.76 8.11 0.75
N LYS A 76 -10.40 8.86 -0.30
CA LYS A 76 -9.18 8.60 -1.06
C LYS A 76 -7.98 9.27 -0.41
N THR A 77 -6.83 8.61 -0.50
CA THR A 77 -5.54 9.18 -0.11
C THR A 77 -4.68 9.37 -1.35
N GLN A 78 -4.10 10.55 -1.51
CA GLN A 78 -3.19 10.89 -2.60
C GLN A 78 -1.86 11.38 -2.02
N ALA A 79 -0.75 10.83 -2.52
CA ALA A 79 0.59 11.27 -2.19
C ALA A 79 1.32 11.73 -3.46
N ILE A 80 1.98 12.89 -3.39
CA ILE A 80 2.88 13.42 -4.41
C ILE A 80 4.24 13.57 -3.74
N CYS A 81 5.19 12.73 -4.12
CA CYS A 81 6.53 12.66 -3.56
C CYS A 81 7.46 11.94 -4.54
N ASP A 82 8.77 12.07 -4.33
CA ASP A 82 9.77 11.36 -5.15
C ASP A 82 9.74 9.85 -4.91
N ARG A 83 9.42 9.44 -3.67
CA ARG A 83 9.34 8.04 -3.25
C ARG A 83 8.35 7.90 -2.09
N PHE A 84 7.43 6.95 -2.22
CA PHE A 84 6.47 6.57 -1.19
C PHE A 84 6.85 5.22 -0.59
N GLU A 85 6.89 5.10 0.73
CA GLU A 85 7.33 3.89 1.44
C GLU A 85 6.35 3.50 2.56
N VAL A 86 6.16 2.20 2.73
CA VAL A 86 5.36 1.62 3.82
C VAL A 86 6.24 0.66 4.60
N PHE A 87 6.28 0.84 5.92
CA PHE A 87 7.06 0.04 6.86
C PHE A 87 6.16 -0.75 7.80
N ASP A 88 6.66 -1.88 8.30
CA ASP A 88 6.05 -2.62 9.41
C ASP A 88 6.39 -1.97 10.77
N PRO A 89 5.80 -2.44 11.89
CA PRO A 89 6.11 -1.94 13.24
C PRO A 89 7.58 -2.12 13.67
N ASP A 90 8.32 -3.02 13.03
CA ASP A 90 9.75 -3.27 13.27
C ASP A 90 10.65 -2.41 12.34
N ASN A 91 10.07 -1.42 11.64
CA ASN A 91 10.72 -0.54 10.66
C ASN A 91 11.32 -1.28 9.45
N ARG A 92 10.76 -2.41 9.04
CA ARG A 92 11.15 -3.10 7.81
C ARG A 92 10.29 -2.61 6.64
N LEU A 93 10.95 -2.30 5.53
CA LEU A 93 10.27 -1.87 4.30
C LEU A 93 9.43 -3.01 3.71
N LEU A 94 8.13 -2.76 3.54
CA LEU A 94 7.15 -3.70 2.97
C LEU A 94 6.82 -3.37 1.52
N PHE A 95 6.68 -2.08 1.20
CA PHE A 95 6.29 -1.58 -0.11
C PHE A 95 6.99 -0.24 -0.37
N PHE A 96 7.38 -0.02 -1.63
CA PHE A 96 7.70 1.32 -2.10
C PHE A 96 7.26 1.54 -3.54
N ALA A 97 7.08 2.81 -3.89
CA ALA A 97 6.90 3.25 -5.27
C ALA A 97 7.69 4.54 -5.52
N ASP A 98 8.42 4.58 -6.63
CA ASP A 98 9.06 5.78 -7.15
C ASP A 98 8.91 5.87 -8.68
N SER A 99 9.64 6.79 -9.32
CA SER A 99 9.56 7.02 -10.77
C SER A 99 10.10 5.88 -11.64
N GLN A 100 10.90 4.97 -11.07
CA GLN A 100 11.59 3.91 -11.81
C GLN A 100 10.95 2.56 -11.57
N GLU A 101 10.59 2.25 -10.32
CA GLU A 101 10.07 0.93 -9.97
C GLU A 101 9.11 0.94 -8.77
N ILE A 102 8.43 -0.20 -8.63
CA ILE A 102 7.62 -0.53 -7.46
C ILE A 102 8.24 -1.79 -6.83
N GLY A 103 8.59 -1.71 -5.56
CA GLY A 103 9.14 -2.83 -4.82
C GLY A 103 8.16 -3.37 -3.79
N LEU A 104 8.04 -4.70 -3.74
CA LEU A 104 7.28 -5.43 -2.74
C LEU A 104 8.22 -6.36 -1.98
N LYS A 105 8.29 -6.21 -0.67
CA LYS A 105 9.09 -7.07 0.21
C LYS A 105 8.17 -7.65 1.28
N LEU A 106 7.43 -8.67 0.88
CA LEU A 106 6.44 -9.34 1.69
C LEU A 106 6.76 -10.84 1.72
N GLU A 107 6.58 -11.47 2.87
CA GLU A 107 6.68 -12.93 2.97
C GLU A 107 5.50 -13.61 2.25
N ASN A 108 4.32 -13.00 2.31
CA ASN A 108 3.10 -13.48 1.67
C ASN A 108 2.44 -12.35 0.90
N LEU A 109 2.39 -12.45 -0.43
CA LEU A 109 1.63 -11.55 -1.29
C LEU A 109 0.29 -12.22 -1.64
N ARG A 110 -0.82 -11.66 -1.15
CA ARG A 110 -2.17 -12.06 -1.56
C ARG A 110 -2.79 -10.93 -2.37
N ILE A 111 -3.17 -11.23 -3.61
CA ILE A 111 -3.90 -10.28 -4.45
C ILE A 111 -5.38 -10.56 -4.29
N LEU A 112 -6.10 -9.59 -3.76
CA LEU A 112 -7.54 -9.67 -3.53
C LEU A 112 -8.22 -8.93 -4.68
N ASP A 113 -8.67 -9.68 -5.69
CA ASP A 113 -9.52 -9.17 -6.75
C ASP A 113 -10.69 -10.14 -6.94
N ASP A 114 -11.91 -9.63 -6.86
CA ASP A 114 -13.15 -10.40 -7.08
C ASP A 114 -13.21 -10.96 -8.53
N GLY A 115 -12.49 -10.34 -9.47
CA GLY A 115 -12.35 -10.77 -10.86
C GLY A 115 -11.07 -11.57 -11.18
N GLY A 116 -10.20 -11.78 -10.19
CA GLY A 116 -8.84 -12.30 -10.41
C GLY A 116 -7.88 -11.25 -11.00
N THR A 117 -6.60 -11.58 -11.11
CA THR A 117 -5.56 -10.62 -11.54
C THR A 117 -5.03 -10.95 -12.92
N VAL A 118 -5.00 -9.95 -13.82
CA VAL A 118 -4.31 -10.05 -15.10
C VAL A 118 -2.89 -9.53 -14.93
N PHE A 119 -1.92 -10.38 -15.25
CA PHE A 119 -0.52 -9.98 -15.34
C PHE A 119 -0.16 -9.76 -16.81
N GLU A 120 0.24 -8.54 -17.18
CA GLU A 120 0.63 -8.21 -18.56
C GLU A 120 2.03 -8.75 -18.95
N GLY A 121 2.76 -9.32 -17.98
CA GLY A 121 4.10 -9.88 -18.14
C GLY A 121 4.22 -11.34 -17.68
N ALA A 122 5.42 -11.90 -17.82
CA ALA A 122 5.72 -13.23 -17.33
C ALA A 122 5.81 -13.24 -15.80
N ILE A 123 5.19 -14.23 -15.16
CA ILE A 123 5.32 -14.48 -13.72
C ILE A 123 6.28 -15.64 -13.54
N GLN A 124 7.32 -15.45 -12.73
CA GLN A 124 8.19 -16.53 -12.28
C GLN A 124 7.85 -16.88 -10.83
N THR A 125 7.40 -18.11 -10.60
CA THR A 125 7.12 -18.63 -9.25
C THR A 125 7.51 -20.10 -9.16
N ALA A 126 7.94 -20.53 -7.97
CA ALA A 126 8.28 -21.93 -7.70
C ALA A 126 7.04 -22.80 -7.41
N LEU A 127 5.91 -22.19 -7.03
CA LEU A 127 4.69 -22.91 -6.67
C LEU A 127 3.45 -22.09 -7.06
N VAL A 128 2.50 -22.76 -7.70
CA VAL A 128 1.14 -22.26 -7.93
C VAL A 128 0.18 -23.24 -7.28
N ARG A 129 -0.61 -22.79 -6.31
CA ARG A 129 -1.56 -23.64 -5.57
C ARG A 129 -2.89 -22.90 -5.39
N PRO A 130 -4.04 -23.56 -5.63
CA PRO A 130 -5.35 -22.97 -5.37
C PRO A 130 -5.70 -23.07 -3.87
N GLU A 131 -6.81 -22.45 -3.44
CA GLU A 131 -7.34 -22.67 -2.09
C GLU A 131 -7.82 -24.15 -1.95
N PRO A 132 -7.86 -24.71 -0.72
CA PRO A 132 -8.41 -26.05 -0.50
C PRO A 132 -9.80 -26.20 -1.13
N ASP A 133 -10.05 -27.34 -1.75
CA ASP A 133 -11.32 -27.67 -2.45
C ASP A 133 -11.67 -26.79 -3.66
N THR A 134 -10.72 -25.98 -4.16
CA THR A 134 -10.87 -25.23 -5.42
C THR A 134 -9.92 -25.74 -6.51
N PRO A 135 -10.36 -25.87 -7.78
CA PRO A 135 -9.49 -26.32 -8.85
C PRO A 135 -8.52 -25.21 -9.28
N LEU A 136 -7.25 -25.57 -9.50
CA LEU A 136 -6.31 -24.69 -10.21
C LEU A 136 -6.63 -24.73 -11.71
N ARG A 137 -7.00 -23.59 -12.28
CA ARG A 137 -7.24 -23.45 -13.72
C ARG A 137 -6.15 -22.58 -14.34
N LEU A 138 -5.41 -23.15 -15.29
CA LEU A 138 -4.49 -22.43 -16.15
C LEU A 138 -5.14 -22.34 -17.54
N GLU A 139 -5.58 -21.14 -17.93
CA GLU A 139 -6.34 -20.95 -19.17
C GLU A 139 -5.75 -19.82 -20.00
N SER A 140 -5.77 -19.99 -21.33
CA SER A 140 -5.44 -18.94 -22.28
C SER A 140 -6.63 -18.79 -23.23
N PRO A 141 -7.54 -17.83 -22.97
CA PRO A 141 -8.77 -17.68 -23.76
C PRO A 141 -8.52 -17.34 -25.22
N THR A 142 -7.41 -16.66 -25.53
CA THR A 142 -7.10 -16.13 -26.86
C THR A 142 -5.81 -16.68 -27.47
N ARG A 143 -4.99 -17.42 -26.71
CA ARG A 143 -3.67 -17.92 -27.14
C ARG A 143 -3.37 -19.28 -26.52
N SER A 144 -2.09 -19.59 -26.30
CA SER A 144 -1.60 -20.77 -25.60
C SER A 144 -1.23 -20.45 -24.15
N VAL A 145 -1.24 -21.47 -23.29
CA VAL A 145 -0.51 -21.49 -22.01
C VAL A 145 0.82 -22.24 -22.26
N SER A 146 1.97 -21.64 -21.93
CA SER A 146 3.27 -22.33 -21.91
C SER A 146 3.73 -22.44 -20.45
N VAL A 147 4.19 -23.62 -20.05
CA VAL A 147 4.80 -23.84 -18.74
C VAL A 147 6.18 -24.39 -19.00
N ASP A 148 7.21 -23.64 -18.62
CA ASP A 148 8.60 -24.00 -18.79
C ASP A 148 9.25 -24.12 -17.39
N ALA A 149 9.91 -25.23 -17.11
CA ALA A 149 10.65 -25.46 -15.87
C ALA A 149 12.09 -25.88 -16.17
N ALA A 150 13.02 -25.49 -15.29
CA ALA A 150 14.45 -25.75 -15.49
C ALA A 150 14.84 -27.23 -15.32
N GLN A 151 14.10 -27.98 -14.50
CA GLN A 151 14.29 -29.42 -14.29
C GLN A 151 13.06 -30.19 -14.73
N ASP A 152 12.00 -30.17 -13.92
CA ASP A 152 10.81 -31.00 -14.13
C ASP A 152 9.52 -30.19 -13.98
N ILE A 153 8.45 -30.66 -14.60
CA ILE A 153 7.08 -30.20 -14.38
C ILE A 153 6.28 -31.37 -13.80
N GLU A 154 5.93 -31.29 -12.52
CA GLU A 154 5.11 -32.30 -11.86
C GLU A 154 3.66 -31.82 -11.76
N LEU A 155 2.72 -32.58 -12.35
CA LEU A 155 1.28 -32.32 -12.28
C LEU A 155 0.65 -33.31 -11.31
N MET A 156 0.35 -32.86 -10.09
CA MET A 156 -0.27 -33.70 -9.04
C MET A 156 -1.68 -33.22 -8.70
N ALA A 157 -2.62 -34.16 -8.58
CA ALA A 157 -3.93 -33.92 -7.96
C ALA A 157 -4.01 -34.73 -6.66
N ALA A 158 -3.88 -34.07 -5.51
CA ALA A 158 -3.89 -34.72 -4.20
C ALA A 158 -5.25 -35.40 -3.89
N ALA A 159 -6.34 -34.80 -4.39
CA ALA A 159 -7.67 -35.36 -4.42
C ALA A 159 -8.35 -34.91 -5.72
N GLY A 160 -8.97 -35.83 -6.47
CA GLY A 160 -9.65 -35.54 -7.73
C GLY A 160 -8.92 -36.07 -8.97
N GLU A 161 -9.02 -35.37 -10.09
CA GLU A 161 -8.49 -35.77 -11.39
C GLU A 161 -7.78 -34.61 -12.11
N VAL A 162 -6.88 -34.95 -13.03
CA VAL A 162 -6.24 -34.01 -13.95
C VAL A 162 -6.96 -34.08 -15.29
N ARG A 163 -7.56 -32.97 -15.74
CA ARG A 163 -8.23 -32.88 -17.06
C ARG A 163 -7.48 -31.90 -17.98
N ILE A 164 -7.26 -32.33 -19.22
CA ILE A 164 -6.67 -31.50 -20.28
C ILE A 164 -7.72 -31.37 -21.39
N ASN A 165 -8.22 -30.15 -21.60
CA ASN A 165 -9.17 -29.84 -22.67
C ASN A 165 -8.48 -28.90 -23.66
N THR A 166 -8.55 -29.21 -24.95
CA THR A 166 -7.97 -28.38 -26.04
C THR A 166 -8.98 -28.20 -27.16
N LEU A 167 -8.88 -27.10 -27.90
CA LEU A 167 -9.66 -26.86 -29.11
C LEU A 167 -9.11 -27.62 -30.33
N LEU A 168 -7.80 -27.86 -30.36
CA LEU A 168 -7.08 -28.51 -31.46
C LEU A 168 -6.46 -29.82 -30.98
N ASP A 169 -5.22 -30.11 -31.36
CA ASP A 169 -4.52 -31.34 -31.02
C ASP A 169 -3.80 -31.24 -29.65
N VAL A 170 -3.66 -32.38 -28.98
CA VAL A 170 -2.73 -32.56 -27.86
C VAL A 170 -1.54 -33.35 -28.37
N ALA A 171 -0.33 -32.80 -28.23
CA ALA A 171 0.92 -33.51 -28.51
C ALA A 171 1.75 -33.61 -27.23
N ILE A 172 2.01 -34.83 -26.78
CA ILE A 172 2.93 -35.11 -25.66
C ILE A 172 4.17 -35.78 -26.25
N SER A 173 5.32 -35.15 -26.09
CA SER A 173 6.59 -35.67 -26.60
C SER A 173 7.63 -35.67 -25.49
N SER A 174 8.36 -36.78 -25.35
CA SER A 174 9.53 -36.89 -24.48
C SER A 174 10.79 -36.84 -25.34
N LYS A 175 11.84 -36.15 -24.85
CA LYS A 175 13.15 -36.12 -25.52
C LYS A 175 14.08 -37.26 -25.09
N GLN A 176 13.66 -38.11 -24.15
CA GLN A 176 14.44 -39.28 -23.72
C GLN A 176 13.66 -40.59 -23.95
N ASN A 177 14.30 -41.49 -24.70
CA ASN A 177 13.88 -42.89 -24.81
C ASN A 177 14.11 -43.58 -23.45
N PHE A 178 13.09 -44.24 -22.93
CA PHE A 178 13.26 -45.18 -21.83
C PHE A 178 14.19 -46.31 -22.30
N GLN A 179 15.34 -46.47 -21.64
CA GLN A 179 16.13 -47.71 -21.68
C GLN A 179 15.66 -48.64 -20.57
#